data_AF-A0A662W1D8-F1
#
_entry.id   AF-A0A662W1D8-F1
#
_cell.length_a   1.000
_cell.length_b   1.000
_cell.length_c   1.000
_cell.angle_alpha   90.00
_cell.angle_beta   90.00
_cell.angle_gamma   90.00
#
_symmetry.space_group_name_H-M   'P 1'
#
loop_
_entity.id
_entity.type
_entity.pdbx_description
1 polymer ?
#
loop_
_entity_poly.entity_id
_entity_poly.type
_entity_poly.pdbx_seq_one_letter_code
_entity_poly.pdbx_strand_id
1 'polypeptide(L)' 'MHKVLKINWENSMSEECSHGEVELLGEQKGEKGVNRYYKCLKCGAVLILSENGALYQVSKEKQK' A
#
# COMPACT_ATOMS: atom_id res chain seq x y z
N MET A 1 8.73 -16.45 5.87
CA MET A 1 8.18 -16.53 4.51
C MET A 1 7.37 -15.27 4.26
N HIS A 2 7.98 -14.26 3.63
CA HIS A 2 7.32 -12.97 3.35
C HIS A 2 6.45 -13.14 2.09
N LYS A 3 5.14 -12.96 2.24
CA LYS A 3 4.15 -13.16 1.18
C LYS A 3 4.07 -11.88 0.35
N VAL A 4 4.79 -11.84 -0.77
CA VAL A 4 4.73 -10.73 -1.73
C VAL A 4 3.44 -10.86 -2.54
N LEU A 5 2.57 -9.86 -2.46
CA LEU A 5 1.37 -9.78 -3.29
C LEU A 5 1.74 -9.08 -4.60
N LYS A 6 1.39 -9.69 -5.74
CA LYS A 6 1.49 -9.07 -7.07
C LYS A 6 0.12 -8.51 -7.44
N ILE A 7 0.01 -7.19 -7.46
CA ILE A 7 -1.22 -6.49 -7.84
C ILE A 7 -1.03 -5.97 -9.27
N ASN A 8 -1.84 -6.43 -10.23
CA ASN A 8 -1.83 -5.87 -11.60
C ASN A 8 -2.67 -4.58 -11.61
N TRP A 9 -2.07 -3.45 -11.95
CA TRP A 9 -2.76 -2.15 -12.10
C TRP A 9 -2.30 -1.48 -13.39
N GLU A 10 -3.21 -1.31 -14.36
CA GLU A 10 -2.92 -0.68 -15.65
C GLU A 10 -3.02 0.86 -15.54
N ASN A 11 -1.84 1.49 -15.51
CA ASN A 11 -1.45 2.86 -15.85
C ASN A 11 -2.55 3.95 -15.93
N SER A 12 -2.48 4.93 -15.02
CA SER A 12 -2.88 6.32 -15.32
C SER A 12 -2.04 7.30 -14.49
N MET A 13 -1.79 8.46 -15.08
CA MET A 13 -0.83 9.48 -14.71
C MET A 13 -1.20 10.19 -13.40
N SER A 14 -0.86 9.59 -12.27
CA SER A 14 -0.95 10.19 -10.93
C SER A 14 0.19 9.66 -10.07
N GLU A 15 0.55 10.38 -9.01
CA GLU A 15 1.68 10.14 -8.10
C GLU A 15 1.56 8.83 -7.27
N GLU A 16 0.83 7.85 -7.79
CA GLU A 16 0.41 6.61 -7.16
C GLU A 16 1.32 5.44 -7.56
N CYS A 17 1.65 4.61 -6.58
CA CYS A 17 2.55 3.49 -6.67
C CYS A 17 1.90 2.34 -7.45
N SER A 18 2.29 2.21 -8.72
CA SER A 18 1.76 1.21 -9.65
C SER A 18 2.66 -0.04 -9.79
N HIS A 19 3.60 -0.26 -8.86
CA HIS A 19 4.66 -1.26 -9.01
C HIS A 19 4.20 -2.72 -8.83
N GLY A 20 3.02 -2.94 -8.24
CA GLY A 20 2.44 -4.26 -8.02
C GLY A 20 3.16 -5.14 -7.00
N GLU A 21 4.46 -4.95 -6.76
CA GLU A 21 5.28 -5.69 -5.80
C GLU A 21 5.25 -5.03 -4.41
N VAL A 22 4.37 -5.54 -3.55
CA VAL A 22 4.18 -5.00 -2.19
C VAL A 22 4.36 -6.08 -1.13
N GLU A 23 4.90 -5.66 0.02
CA GLU A 23 5.05 -6.46 1.22
C GLU A 23 4.02 -6.03 2.26
N LEU A 24 3.31 -6.98 2.86
CA LEU A 24 2.42 -6.70 3.99
C LEU A 24 3.27 -6.38 5.23
N LEU A 25 3.20 -5.13 5.70
CA LEU A 25 3.84 -4.69 6.94
C LEU A 25 3.09 -5.18 8.17
N GLY A 26 1.77 -5.26 8.08
CA GLY A 26 0.93 -5.70 9.19
C GLY A 26 -0.54 -5.32 9.01
N GLU A 27 -1.34 -5.77 9.96
CA GLU A 27 -2.77 -5.53 10.03
C GLU A 27 -3.12 -4.90 11.38
N GLN A 28 -3.89 -3.82 11.36
CA GLN A 28 -4.42 -3.18 12.57
C GLN A 28 -5.92 -3.45 12.63
N LYS A 29 -6.36 -4.16 13.68
CA LYS A 29 -7.78 -4.38 13.95
C LYS A 29 -8.35 -3.16 14.67
N GLY A 30 -9.27 -2.47 14.01
CA GLY A 30 -10.10 -1.43 14.61
C GLY A 30 -11.40 -2.00 15.16
N GLU A 31 -12.25 -1.12 15.69
CA GLU A 31 -13.56 -1.49 16.26
C GLU A 31 -14.54 -2.03 15.21
N LYS A 32 -14.39 -1.62 13.94
CA LYS A 32 -15.32 -1.95 12.85
C LYS A 32 -14.69 -2.77 11.71
N GLY A 33 -13.37 -2.91 11.67
CA GLY A 33 -12.70 -3.70 10.65
C GLY A 33 -11.19 -3.79 10.80
N VAL A 34 -10.49 -4.10 9.70
CA VAL A 34 -9.05 -4.31 9.68
C VAL A 34 -8.40 -3.41 8.63
N ASN A 35 -7.48 -2.56 9.08
CA ASN A 35 -6.62 -1.78 8.21
C ASN A 35 -5.36 -2.59 7.89
N ARG A 36 -5.04 -2.75 6.60
CA ARG A 36 -3.86 -3.47 6.15
C ARG A 36 -2.83 -2.51 5.61
N TYR A 37 -1.61 -2.62 6.12
CA TYR A 37 -0.48 -1.78 5.73
C TYR A 37 0.43 -2.56 4.81
N TYR A 38 0.66 -2.03 3.63
CA TYR A 38 1.55 -2.59 2.62
C TYR A 38 2.67 -1.61 2.32
N LYS A 39 3.85 -2.11 2.00
CA LYS A 39 4.98 -1.33 1.54
C LYS A 39 5.40 -1.79 0.17
N CYS A 40 5.48 -0.86 -0.77
CA CYS A 40 6.07 -1.15 -2.07
C CYS A 40 7.56 -1.42 -1.92
N LEU A 41 8.01 -2.55 -2.45
CA LEU A 41 9.43 -2.93 -2.43
C LEU A 41 10.25 -2.18 -3.49
N LYS A 42 9.61 -1.56 -4.48
CA LYS A 42 10.27 -0.82 -5.57
C LYS A 42 10.54 0.64 -5.22
N CYS A 43 9.51 1.38 -4.80
CA CYS A 43 9.62 2.82 -4.49
C CYS A 43 9.59 3.14 -2.99
N GLY A 44 9.27 2.16 -2.14
CA GLY A 44 9.17 2.36 -0.69
C GLY A 44 7.92 3.11 -0.23
N ALA A 45 6.96 3.38 -1.12
CA ALA A 45 5.66 3.95 -0.76
C ALA A 45 4.88 3.00 0.17
N VAL A 46 4.14 3.57 1.12
CA VAL A 46 3.28 2.81 2.03
C VAL A 46 1.84 2.94 1.56
N LEU A 47 1.17 1.81 1.37
CA LEU A 47 -0.22 1.71 0.97
C LEU A 47 -1.05 1.21 2.16
N ILE A 48 -2.15 1.86 2.46
CA ILE A 48 -3.01 1.56 3.60
C ILE A 48 -4.39 1.21 3.05
N LEU A 49 -4.75 -0.06 3.10
CA LEU A 49 -6.07 -0.53 2.72
C LEU A 49 -6.95 -0.51 3.97
N SER A 50 -7.92 0.40 4.00
CA SER A 50 -8.88 0.50 5.09
C SER A 50 -9.97 -0.56 4.99
N GLU A 51 -10.64 -0.81 6.10
CA GLU A 51 -11.77 -1.73 6.20
C GLU A 51 -12.90 -1.49 5.17
N ASN A 52 -13.12 -0.23 4.79
CA ASN A 52 -14.15 0.16 3.81
C ASN A 52 -13.71 -0.05 2.34
N GLY A 53 -12.54 -0.66 2.10
CA GLY A 53 -11.97 -0.83 0.76
C GLY A 53 -11.28 0.41 0.19
N ALA A 54 -11.18 1.50 0.97
CA ALA A 54 -10.44 2.70 0.58
C ALA A 54 -8.92 2.43 0.68
N LEU A 55 -8.19 2.77 -0.38
CA LEU A 55 -6.73 2.66 -0.44
C LEU A 55 -6.10 4.05 -0.29
N TYR A 56 -5.25 4.23 0.70
CA TYR A 56 -4.49 5.46 0.90
C TYR A 56 -3.02 5.21 0.61
N GLN A 57 -2.37 6.14 -0.08
CA GLN A 57 -0.93 6.10 -0.30
C GLN A 57 -0.22 7.18 0.51
N VAL A 58 0.81 6.77 1.22
CA VAL A 58 1.80 7.65 1.83
C VAL A 58 3.08 7.51 1.04
N SER A 59 3.32 8.47 0.16
CA SER A 59 4.59 8.63 -0.55
C SER A 59 5.65 9.13 0.43
N LYS A 60 6.90 8.68 0.28
CA LYS A 60 8.03 9.40 0.88
C LYS A 60 8.23 10.69 0.09
N GLU A 61 7.40 11.70 0.35
CA GLU A 61 7.80 13.05 0.00
C GLU A 61 9.07 13.35 0.78
N LYS A 62 10.17 13.59 0.05
CA LYS A 62 11.36 14.22 0.63
C LYS A 62 10.88 15.58 1.14
N GLN A 63 10.57 15.69 2.44
CA GLN A 63 10.64 16.99 3.10
C GLN A 63 12.08 17.47 2.88
N LYS A 64 12.22 18.48 2.04
CA LYS A 64 13.47 19.12 1.66
C LYS A 64 13.91 20.08 2.75
#